data_AF-A0A6J6GVW6-F1
#
_entry.id   AF-A0A6J6GVW6-F1
#
_cell.length_a   1.000
_cell.length_b   1.000
_cell.length_c   1.000
_cell.angle_alpha   90.00
_cell.angle_beta   90.00
_cell.angle_gamma   90.00
#
_symmetry.space_group_name_H-M   'P 1'
#
loop_
_entity.id
_entity.type
_entity.pdbx_description
1 polymer ?
#
loop_
_entity_poly.entity_id
_entity_poly.type
_entity_poly.pdbx_seq_one_letter_code
_entity_poly.pdbx_strand_id
1 'polypeptide(L)' 'MALDPRIALQQFIAALERHHEVVVSRRGEDDPAVENAYELLKNAFLDYEEALESAHGEWLPFEEAEDSEQ' A
#
# COMPACT_ATOMS: atom_id res chain seq x y z
N MET A 1 15.35 -6.94 8.24
CA MET A 1 16.25 -6.69 7.09
C MET A 1 15.31 -6.29 5.99
N ALA A 2 15.38 -5.02 5.57
CA ALA A 2 14.42 -4.48 4.62
C ALA A 2 14.50 -5.23 3.28
N LEU A 3 13.37 -5.29 2.57
CA LEU A 3 13.30 -5.92 1.25
C LEU A 3 14.15 -5.13 0.24
N ASP A 4 14.59 -5.77 -0.84
CA ASP A 4 15.21 -5.04 -1.95
C ASP A 4 14.19 -4.00 -2.51
N PRO A 5 14.57 -2.71 -2.69
CA PRO A 5 13.63 -1.67 -3.10
C PRO A 5 12.93 -1.95 -4.42
N ARG A 6 13.57 -2.66 -5.36
CA ARG A 6 12.93 -3.04 -6.62
C ARG A 6 11.85 -4.08 -6.40
N ILE A 7 12.08 -5.04 -5.51
CA ILE A 7 11.07 -6.04 -5.15
C ILE A 7 9.92 -5.37 -4.40
N ALA A 8 10.21 -4.49 -3.43
CA ALA A 8 9.19 -3.77 -2.68
C ALA A 8 8.32 -2.89 -3.60
N LEU A 9 8.95 -2.17 -4.55
CA LEU A 9 8.23 -1.39 -5.56
C LEU A 9 7.31 -2.26 -6.42
N GLN A 10 7.74 -3.46 -6.83
CA GLN A 10 6.88 -4.37 -7.59
C GLN A 10 5.68 -4.85 -6.76
N GLN A 11 5.87 -5.12 -5.47
CA GLN A 11 4.77 -5.49 -4.57
C GLN A 11 3.80 -4.33 -4.37
N PHE A 12 4.30 -3.10 -4.21
CA PHE A 12 3.48 -1.91 -4.10
C PHE A 12 2.63 -1.67 -5.36
N ILE A 13 3.21 -1.79 -6.55
CA ILE A 13 2.47 -1.70 -7.83
C ILE A 13 1.37 -2.77 -7.89
N ALA A 14 1.69 -4.02 -7.56
CA ALA A 14 0.71 -5.11 -7.56
C ALA A 14 -0.42 -4.87 -6.55
N ALA A 15 -0.13 -4.28 -5.39
CA ALA A 15 -1.13 -3.93 -4.39
C ALA A 15 -2.05 -2.80 -4.90
N LEU A 16 -1.53 -1.80 -5.62
CA LEU A 16 -2.33 -0.75 -6.27
C LEU A 16 -3.31 -1.35 -7.30
N GLU A 17 -2.81 -2.24 -8.16
CA GLU A 17 -3.62 -2.92 -9.17
C GLU A 17 -4.72 -3.77 -8.51
N ARG A 18 -4.37 -4.52 -7.47
CA ARG A 18 -5.31 -5.35 -6.70
C ARG A 18 -6.37 -4.50 -6.00
N HIS A 19 -5.98 -3.42 -5.34
CA HIS A 19 -6.91 -2.50 -4.70
C HIS A 19 -7.91 -1.94 -5.71
N HIS A 20 -7.44 -1.49 -6.88
CA HIS A 20 -8.31 -1.00 -7.94
C HIS A 20 -9.29 -2.08 -8.44
N GLU A 21 -8.80 -3.29 -8.69
CA GLU A 21 -9.63 -4.44 -9.11
C GLU A 21 -10.75 -4.73 -8.11
N VAL A 22 -10.44 -4.74 -6.81
CA VAL A 22 -11.43 -4.97 -5.75
C VAL A 22 -12.46 -3.85 -5.69
N VAL A 23 -12.02 -2.59 -5.74
CA VAL A 23 -12.92 -1.43 -5.70
C VAL A 23 -13.90 -1.45 -6.87
N VAL A 24 -13.44 -1.77 -8.09
CA VAL A 24 -14.30 -1.83 -9.28
C VAL A 24 -15.25 -3.03 -9.24
N SER A 25 -14.86 -4.12 -8.59
CA SER A 25 -15.66 -5.36 -8.49
C SER A 25 -16.51 -5.48 -7.21
N ARG A 26 -16.50 -4.45 -6.35
CA ARG A 26 -17.15 -4.46 -5.03
C ARG A 26 -18.64 -4.77 -5.09
N ARG A 27 -19.12 -5.54 -4.11
CA ARG A 27 -20.53 -5.95 -3.98
C ARG A 27 -21.17 -5.23 -2.81
N GLY A 28 -21.60 -4.00 -3.05
CA GLY A 28 -22.21 -3.14 -2.03
C GLY A 28 -21.23 -2.10 -1.50
N GLU A 29 -21.75 -1.22 -0.64
CA GLU A 29 -20.97 -0.09 -0.08
C GLU A 29 -19.97 -0.55 0.99
N ASP A 30 -20.31 -1.58 1.77
CA ASP A 30 -19.50 -2.13 2.88
C ASP A 30 -18.82 -3.46 2.52
N ASP A 31 -18.27 -3.59 1.32
CA ASP A 31 -17.60 -4.83 0.91
C ASP A 31 -16.28 -5.01 1.70
N PRO A 32 -16.15 -6.03 2.57
CA PRO A 32 -14.95 -6.22 3.39
C PRO A 32 -13.70 -6.54 2.55
N ALA A 33 -13.87 -6.94 1.28
CA ALA A 33 -12.74 -7.11 0.39
C ALA A 33 -12.04 -5.78 0.11
N VAL A 34 -12.78 -4.67 0.02
CA VAL A 34 -12.21 -3.34 -0.24
C VAL A 34 -11.34 -2.91 0.94
N GLU A 35 -11.85 -3.05 2.15
CA GLU A 35 -11.12 -2.77 3.39
C GLU A 35 -9.83 -3.60 3.48
N ASN A 36 -9.93 -4.90 3.19
CA ASN A 36 -8.76 -5.77 3.19
C ASN A 36 -7.73 -5.35 2.13
N ALA A 37 -8.19 -4.97 0.93
CA ALA A 37 -7.30 -4.52 -0.14
C ALA A 37 -6.64 -3.17 0.19
N TYR A 38 -7.34 -2.29 0.92
CA TYR A 38 -6.79 -1.04 1.43
C TYR A 38 -5.65 -1.29 2.42
N GLU A 39 -5.88 -2.15 3.42
CA GLU A 39 -4.84 -2.52 4.39
C GLU A 39 -3.62 -3.19 3.73
N LEU A 40 -3.84 -4.03 2.72
CA LEU A 40 -2.73 -4.62 1.95
C LEU A 40 -1.93 -3.57 1.17
N LEU A 41 -2.62 -2.59 0.57
CA LEU A 41 -1.97 -1.48 -0.12
C LEU A 41 -1.14 -0.62 0.84
N LYS A 42 -1.69 -0.31 2.01
CA LYS A 42 -1.04 0.47 3.07
C LYS A 42 0.25 -0.20 3.54
N ASN A 43 0.19 -1.50 3.84
CA ASN A 43 1.39 -2.26 4.22
C ASN A 43 2.45 -2.27 3.11
N ALA A 44 2.05 -2.49 1.85
CA ALA A 44 2.99 -2.49 0.74
C ALA A 44 3.64 -1.12 0.48
N PHE A 45 2.92 -0.03 0.78
CA PHE A 45 3.46 1.33 0.77
C PHE A 45 4.55 1.49 1.84
N LEU A 46 4.27 1.13 3.09
CA LEU A 46 5.23 1.22 4.20
C LEU A 46 6.46 0.35 3.97
N ASP A 47 6.29 -0.87 3.45
CA ASP A 47 7.39 -1.78 3.12
C ASP A 47 8.31 -1.19 2.04
N TYR A 48 7.73 -0.47 1.06
CA TYR A 48 8.51 0.21 0.02
C TYR A 48 9.27 1.43 0.56
N GLU A 49 8.64 2.21 1.43
CA GLU A 49 9.31 3.33 2.10
C GLU A 49 10.47 2.86 2.98
N GLU A 50 10.27 1.83 3.81
CA GLU A 50 11.34 1.24 4.63
C GLU A 50 12.49 0.71 3.74
N ALA A 51 12.17 0.06 2.61
CA ALA A 51 13.17 -0.43 1.68
C ALA A 51 14.00 0.72 1.06
N LEU A 52 13.34 1.81 0.65
CA LEU A 52 14.02 3.01 0.13
C LEU A 52 14.90 3.67 1.18
N GLU A 53 14.40 3.84 2.40
CA GLU A 53 15.16 4.42 3.50
C GLU A 53 16.39 3.55 3.80
N SER A 54 16.20 2.23 3.91
CA SER A 54 17.28 1.31 4.26
C SER A 54 18.36 1.24 3.18
N ALA A 55 18.00 1.29 1.89
CA ALA A 55 18.93 1.15 0.78
C ALA A 55 19.59 2.47 0.35
N HIS A 56 18.88 3.59 0.47
CA HIS A 56 19.28 4.87 -0.12
C HIS A 56 19.23 6.05 0.85
N GLY A 57 18.63 5.90 2.03
CA GLY A 57 18.42 6.99 3.00
C GLY A 57 17.38 8.01 2.54
N GLU A 58 16.50 7.62 1.62
CA GLU A 58 15.48 8.47 1.00
C GLU A 58 14.08 8.05 1.43
N TRP A 59 13.15 9.01 1.45
CA TRP A 59 11.76 8.85 1.88
C TRP A 59 10.80 9.21 0.75
N LEU A 60 9.54 8.77 0.85
CA LEU A 60 8.52 9.15 -0.12
C LEU A 60 7.90 10.50 0.25
N PRO A 61 7.40 11.27 -0.74
CA PRO A 61 6.69 12.52 -0.46
C PRO A 61 5.21 12.27 -0.09
N PHE A 62 4.85 11.07 0.34
CA PHE A 62 3.49 10.65 0.67
C PHE A 62 3.43 10.29 2.15
N GLU A 63 2.27 10.47 2.77
CA GLU A 63 2.03 10.08 4.15
C GLU A 63 0.80 9.18 4.20
N GLU A 64 0.77 8.25 5.16
CA GLU A 64 -0.44 7.50 5.48
C GLU A 64 -1.51 8.50 5.94
N ALA A 65 -2.72 8.39 5.40
CA ALA A 65 -3.82 9.20 5.89
C ALA A 65 -4.07 8.83 7.35
N GLU A 66 -3.92 9.79 8.27
CA GLU A 66 -4.40 9.62 9.63
C GLU A 66 -5.90 9.29 9.54
N ASP A 67 -6.31 8.18 10.16
CA ASP A 67 -7.70 7.76 10.22
C ASP A 67 -8.47 8.89 10.91
N SER A 68 -9.05 9.79 10.09
CA SER A 68 -9.66 11.00 10.61
C SER A 68 -10.97 10.59 11.27
N GLU A 69 -10.92 10.31 12.58
CA GLU A 69 -12.07 10.38 13.45
C GLU A 69 -12.60 11.83 13.43
N GLN A 70 -13.45 12.14 12.45
CA GLN A 70 -14.33 13.31 12.47
C GLN A 70 -15.78 12.87 12.46
#